data_AF-A0A0F7VXX7-F1
#
_entry.id   AF-A0A0F7VXX7-F1
#
_cell.length_a   1.000
_cell.length_b   1.000
_cell.length_c   1.000
_cell.angle_alpha   90.00
_cell.angle_beta   90.00
_cell.angle_gamma   90.00
#
_symmetry.space_group_name_H-M   'P 1'
#
loop_
_entity.id
_entity.type
_entity.pdbx_description
1 polymer ?
#
loop_
_entity_poly.entity_id
_entity_poly.type
_entity_poly.pdbx_seq_one_letter_code
_entity_poly.pdbx_strand_id
1 'polypeptide(L)'
;MRAVVQNDKIGVLSKVSPGTRIRGGLAVLAVASLAAGCAHDASEARPAAGQPLQAPPARALDAYASELSAAHAARAAAARRWGLKRVPLTAPPPPARKPVITTRPGFEVDDHEERGLPPVFTTVPTEEKIVFLTIDDGAEKDPAFLRMMSELKVPYTAFLSDYLVKEDYGYFKKMQDRGVTLNNHTLHHPYLPALSYSGQEREICGMQRVIQERYGKRPTVFRPPYGNYDENTLRAARDCGIDHVPLWSEEVFADHWEYREWDRSLHPGDIVLSHFRGRDDWGGTMRDMARRFLDKVTAEGYAVARLEDYL
;
A
#
# COMPACT_ATOMS: atom_id res chain seq x y z
N MET A 1 2.41 -16.14 -25.73
CA MET A 1 3.16 -15.30 -24.78
C MET A 1 3.24 -16.05 -23.46
N ARG A 2 4.31 -15.87 -22.70
CA ARG A 2 4.44 -16.45 -21.36
C ARG A 2 3.47 -15.70 -20.43
N ALA A 3 2.63 -16.44 -19.71
CA ALA A 3 1.86 -15.88 -18.61
C ALA A 3 2.76 -15.78 -17.38
N VAL A 4 2.64 -14.67 -16.65
CA VAL A 4 3.16 -14.52 -15.29
C VAL A 4 2.01 -14.82 -14.35
N VAL A 5 2.24 -15.75 -13.43
CA VAL A 5 1.23 -16.17 -12.45
C VAL A 5 1.65 -15.70 -11.07
N GLN A 6 0.79 -14.95 -10.39
CA GLN A 6 1.07 -14.43 -9.05
C GLN A 6 1.39 -15.57 -8.06
N ASN A 7 0.77 -16.73 -8.24
CA ASN A 7 0.95 -17.92 -7.40
C ASN A 7 2.14 -18.82 -7.78
N ASP A 8 2.98 -18.44 -8.75
CA ASP A 8 4.25 -19.11 -8.98
C ASP A 8 5.20 -18.76 -7.82
N LYS A 9 5.00 -19.46 -6.71
CA LYS A 9 5.93 -19.55 -5.60
C LYS A 9 7.24 -20.02 -6.21
N ILE A 10 8.28 -19.21 -6.12
CA ILE A 10 9.61 -19.56 -6.60
C ILE A 10 9.94 -20.95 -6.06
N GLY A 11 10.02 -21.91 -6.99
CA GLY A 11 10.59 -23.22 -6.73
C GLY A 11 12.00 -23.00 -6.23
N VAL A 12 12.27 -23.48 -5.01
CA VAL A 12 13.60 -23.53 -4.43
C VAL A 12 14.48 -24.39 -5.34
N LEU A 13 15.21 -23.74 -6.25
CA LEU A 13 16.36 -24.36 -6.89
C LEU A 13 17.50 -24.42 -5.86
N SER A 14 17.85 -25.66 -5.57
CA SER A 14 18.90 -26.21 -4.73
C SER A 14 20.14 -25.36 -4.41
N LYS A 15 20.45 -25.36 -3.10
CA LYS A 15 21.76 -25.60 -2.45
C LYS A 15 23.03 -25.08 -3.15
N VAL A 16 23.72 -24.13 -2.51
CA VAL A 16 25.12 -24.31 -2.06
C VAL A 16 25.34 -23.45 -0.80
N SER A 17 25.69 -24.08 0.33
CA SER A 17 26.29 -23.41 1.48
C SER A 17 27.80 -23.60 1.49
N PRO A 18 28.57 -22.58 1.85
CA PRO A 18 29.79 -22.74 2.64
C PRO A 18 29.56 -22.02 3.98
N GLY A 19 29.60 -22.69 5.13
CA GLY A 19 30.84 -23.21 5.69
C GLY A 19 31.34 -22.24 6.78
N THR A 20 30.88 -22.44 8.00
CA THR A 20 31.27 -21.75 9.23
C THR A 20 32.78 -21.66 9.42
N ARG A 21 33.31 -20.47 9.76
CA ARG A 21 34.55 -20.34 10.55
C ARG A 21 34.44 -19.23 11.58
N ILE A 22 34.47 -19.65 12.84
CA ILE A 22 34.62 -18.85 14.05
C ILE A 22 36.11 -18.54 14.25
N ARG A 23 36.47 -17.26 14.43
CA ARG A 23 37.62 -16.72 15.20
C ARG A 23 37.22 -15.29 15.57
N GLY A 24 37.16 -14.81 16.81
CA GLY A 24 38.09 -14.99 17.93
C GLY A 24 38.95 -13.72 18.03
N GLY A 25 38.78 -12.91 19.08
CA GLY A 25 39.65 -11.76 19.41
C GLY A 25 38.87 -10.57 19.99
N LEU A 26 38.73 -10.49 21.31
CA LEU A 26 39.59 -9.73 22.25
C LEU A 26 39.17 -8.25 22.41
N ALA A 27 38.64 -7.98 23.60
CA ALA A 27 38.38 -6.66 24.15
C ALA A 27 39.68 -5.93 24.50
N VAL A 28 39.70 -4.61 24.31
CA VAL A 28 40.55 -3.69 25.09
C VAL A 28 39.73 -2.43 25.40
N LEU A 29 39.40 -2.27 26.67
CA LEU A 29 39.10 -0.99 27.30
C LEU A 29 40.43 -0.27 27.58
N ALA A 30 40.51 1.02 27.28
CA ALA A 30 41.49 1.92 27.90
C ALA A 30 40.87 3.31 28.10
N VAL A 31 41.17 3.87 29.27
CA VAL A 31 40.49 4.94 29.98
C VAL A 31 41.28 6.26 29.88
N ALA A 32 40.53 7.37 29.80
CA ALA A 32 40.78 8.76 30.25
C ALA A 32 42.10 9.48 29.94
N SER A 33 41.99 10.77 29.57
CA SER A 33 42.26 11.90 30.48
C SER A 33 42.00 13.27 29.83
N LEU A 34 41.45 14.19 30.63
CA LEU A 34 41.27 15.61 30.38
C LEU A 34 42.61 16.35 30.54
N ALA A 35 42.85 17.39 29.73
CA ALA A 35 43.66 18.54 30.13
C ALA A 35 43.28 19.78 29.32
N ALA A 36 43.33 20.91 30.03
CA ALA A 36 42.82 22.23 29.66
C ALA A 36 43.77 23.04 28.76
N GLY A 37 43.18 24.00 28.04
CA GLY A 37 43.62 25.40 28.02
C GLY A 37 44.74 25.80 27.05
N CYS A 38 44.41 26.66 26.08
CA CYS A 38 44.87 28.06 26.04
C CYS A 38 44.34 28.79 24.78
N ALA A 39 44.25 30.10 24.91
CA ALA A 39 43.46 31.03 24.11
C ALA A 39 44.24 31.71 22.96
N HIS A 40 43.48 32.51 22.19
CA HIS A 40 43.84 33.52 21.16
C HIS A 40 43.94 32.96 19.73
N ASP A 41 43.41 33.58 18.67
CA ASP A 41 43.09 34.99 18.44
C ASP A 41 41.80 35.19 17.63
N ALA A 42 41.18 36.36 17.83
CA ALA A 42 40.00 36.83 17.12
C ALA A 42 40.34 37.21 15.67
N SER A 43 39.67 36.58 14.72
CA SER A 43 39.47 37.11 13.37
C SER A 43 37.97 37.35 13.20
N GLU A 44 37.59 38.62 13.07
CA GLU A 44 36.23 39.07 12.82
C GLU A 44 35.70 38.53 11.49
N ALA A 45 34.96 37.42 11.53
CA ALA A 45 34.04 37.06 10.47
C ALA A 45 32.72 37.81 10.69
N ARG A 46 32.44 38.83 9.88
CA ARG A 46 31.14 39.50 9.82
C ARG A 46 30.03 38.47 9.60
N PRO A 47 28.97 38.42 10.43
CA PRO A 47 27.83 37.56 10.13
C PRO A 47 27.08 38.17 8.94
N ALA A 48 26.91 37.39 7.89
CA ALA A 48 25.88 37.67 6.89
C ALA A 48 24.53 37.72 7.61
N ALA A 49 23.73 38.75 7.34
CA ALA A 49 22.39 38.89 7.89
C ALA A 49 21.50 37.75 7.37
N GLY A 50 21.47 36.64 8.12
CA GLY A 50 20.46 35.60 7.93
C GLY A 50 19.11 36.16 8.35
N GLN A 51 18.14 36.13 7.44
CA GLN A 51 16.76 36.36 7.80
C GLN A 51 16.38 35.40 8.94
N PRO A 52 15.78 35.87 10.04
CA PRO A 52 15.33 34.98 11.08
C PRO A 52 14.21 34.10 10.49
N LEU A 53 14.41 32.79 10.51
CA LEU A 53 13.33 31.83 10.33
C LEU A 53 12.28 32.15 11.39
N GLN A 54 11.17 32.73 10.98
CA GLN A 54 10.05 33.03 11.89
C GLN A 54 9.49 31.70 12.39
N ALA A 55 9.79 31.37 13.64
CA ALA A 55 9.10 30.30 14.34
C ALA A 55 7.60 30.64 14.37
N PRO A 56 6.71 29.69 14.06
CA PRO A 56 5.28 29.93 14.15
C PRO A 56 4.90 30.42 15.56
N PRO A 57 3.98 31.38 15.68
CA PRO A 57 3.60 31.94 16.97
C PRO A 57 3.09 30.83 17.90
N ALA A 58 3.49 30.84 19.18
CA ALA A 58 3.20 29.77 20.14
C ALA A 58 1.73 29.34 20.19
N ARG A 59 0.78 30.28 20.00
CA ARG A 59 -0.67 29.99 19.94
C ARG A 59 -1.07 29.07 18.76
N ALA A 60 -0.36 29.14 17.63
CA ALA A 60 -0.59 28.25 16.50
C ALA A 60 -0.11 26.82 16.79
N LEU A 61 0.98 26.68 17.55
CA LEU A 61 1.48 25.39 18.01
C LEU A 61 0.52 24.76 19.04
N ASP A 62 -0.04 25.55 19.96
CA ASP A 62 -1.02 25.07 20.95
C ASP A 62 -2.33 24.60 20.30
N ALA A 63 -2.82 25.34 19.30
CA ALA A 63 -4.00 24.97 18.54
C ALA A 63 -3.79 23.67 17.77
N TYR A 64 -2.64 23.54 17.10
CA TYR A 64 -2.27 22.33 16.37
C TYR A 64 -2.12 21.12 17.30
N ALA A 65 -1.45 21.27 18.44
CA ALA A 65 -1.32 20.21 19.43
C ALA A 65 -2.68 19.76 19.99
N SER A 66 -3.59 20.71 20.22
CA SER A 66 -4.96 20.42 20.67
C SER A 66 -5.76 19.65 19.62
N GLU A 67 -5.63 20.02 18.33
CA GLU A 67 -6.26 19.31 17.23
C GLU A 67 -5.75 17.88 17.09
N LEU A 68 -4.42 17.67 17.17
CA LEU A 68 -3.83 16.34 17.15
C LEU A 68 -4.30 15.47 18.33
N SER A 69 -4.39 16.05 19.51
CA SER A 69 -4.88 15.36 20.71
C SER A 69 -6.35 14.94 20.55
N ALA A 70 -7.20 15.85 20.05
CA ALA A 70 -8.60 15.55 19.79
C ALA A 70 -8.77 14.46 18.71
N ALA A 71 -8.00 14.53 17.63
CA ALA A 71 -8.00 13.52 16.57
C ALA A 71 -7.58 12.14 17.09
N HIS A 72 -6.51 12.09 17.92
CA HIS A 72 -6.08 10.86 18.55
C HIS A 72 -7.14 10.29 19.50
N ALA A 73 -7.75 11.13 20.34
CA ALA A 73 -8.82 10.72 21.25
C ALA A 73 -10.04 10.16 20.50
N ALA A 74 -10.44 10.79 19.39
CA ALA A 74 -11.51 10.31 18.54
C ALA A 74 -11.18 8.94 17.91
N ARG A 75 -9.95 8.76 17.41
CA ARG A 75 -9.48 7.49 16.86
C ARG A 75 -9.44 6.39 17.93
N ALA A 76 -9.01 6.72 19.14
CA ALA A 76 -9.00 5.79 20.27
C ALA A 76 -10.42 5.36 20.69
N ALA A 77 -11.37 6.31 20.69
CA ALA A 77 -12.78 6.00 20.94
C ALA A 77 -13.37 5.10 19.84
N ALA A 78 -13.06 5.37 18.57
CA ALA A 78 -13.45 4.50 17.45
C ALA A 78 -12.84 3.10 17.58
N ALA A 79 -11.55 2.98 17.89
CA ALA A 79 -10.88 1.69 18.09
C ALA A 79 -11.59 0.83 19.14
N ARG A 80 -11.98 1.44 20.28
CA ARG A 80 -12.79 0.75 21.30
C ARG A 80 -14.17 0.35 20.78
N ARG A 81 -14.87 1.25 20.09
CA ARG A 81 -16.21 0.99 19.52
C ARG A 81 -16.20 -0.20 18.55
N TRP A 82 -15.15 -0.30 17.74
CA TRP A 82 -15.02 -1.32 16.71
C TRP A 82 -14.32 -2.60 17.18
N GLY A 83 -13.88 -2.65 18.45
CA GLY A 83 -13.29 -3.84 19.07
C GLY A 83 -11.86 -4.13 18.64
N LEU A 84 -11.06 -3.10 18.33
CA LEU A 84 -9.63 -3.25 18.05
C LEU A 84 -8.83 -3.39 19.35
N LYS A 85 -7.75 -4.18 19.31
CA LYS A 85 -6.85 -4.40 20.46
C LYS A 85 -6.00 -3.16 20.78
N ARG A 86 -5.65 -2.39 19.75
CA ARG A 86 -4.83 -1.17 19.85
C ARG A 86 -5.41 -0.09 18.93
N VAL A 87 -5.07 1.16 19.21
CA VAL A 87 -5.41 2.28 18.33
C VAL A 87 -4.52 2.18 17.08
N PRO A 88 -5.09 2.13 15.85
CA PRO A 88 -4.30 2.10 14.64
C PRO A 88 -3.32 3.26 14.55
N LEU A 89 -2.10 2.98 14.11
CA LEU A 89 -1.07 4.00 13.92
C LEU A 89 -1.46 4.95 12.78
N THR A 90 -1.14 6.22 12.96
CA THR A 90 -1.28 7.23 11.91
C THR A 90 -0.06 7.14 11.00
N ALA A 91 -0.28 7.01 9.69
CA ALA A 91 0.81 7.05 8.72
C ALA A 91 1.48 8.43 8.71
N PRO A 92 2.79 8.51 8.41
CA PRO A 92 3.44 9.78 8.13
C PRO A 92 2.75 10.49 6.94
N PRO A 93 2.95 11.82 6.79
CA PRO A 93 2.53 12.51 5.59
C PRO A 93 3.11 11.86 4.33
N PRO A 94 2.38 11.84 3.20
CA PRO A 94 2.90 11.36 1.93
C PRO A 94 4.26 11.98 1.57
N PRO A 95 5.16 11.21 0.94
CA PRO A 95 6.48 11.70 0.60
C PRO A 95 6.38 12.85 -0.41
N ALA A 96 7.17 13.91 -0.20
CA ALA A 96 7.19 15.07 -1.10
C ALA A 96 7.65 14.71 -2.53
N ARG A 97 8.45 13.65 -2.65
CA ARG A 97 8.84 13.02 -3.92
C ARG A 97 8.41 11.57 -3.88
N LYS A 98 7.57 11.16 -4.82
CA LYS A 98 7.11 9.78 -4.91
C LYS A 98 8.27 8.85 -5.28
N PRO A 99 8.32 7.63 -4.72
CA PRO A 99 9.31 6.65 -5.12
C PRO A 99 9.15 6.29 -6.60
N VAL A 100 10.25 5.92 -7.24
CA VAL A 100 10.20 5.37 -8.60
C VAL A 100 9.75 3.92 -8.50
N ILE A 101 8.64 3.59 -9.15
CA ILE A 101 8.12 2.22 -9.19
C ILE A 101 8.71 1.51 -10.40
N THR A 102 9.29 0.33 -10.17
CA THR A 102 9.82 -0.56 -11.20
C THR A 102 9.17 -1.93 -11.10
N THR A 103 9.23 -2.70 -12.18
CA THR A 103 8.77 -4.10 -12.15
C THR A 103 9.58 -4.88 -11.12
N ARG A 104 8.90 -5.67 -10.30
CA ARG A 104 9.52 -6.55 -9.32
C ARG A 104 10.31 -7.65 -10.05
N PRO A 105 11.52 -8.02 -9.59
CA PRO A 105 12.23 -9.17 -10.14
C PRO A 105 11.38 -10.45 -10.15
N GLY A 106 11.28 -11.10 -11.31
CA GLY A 106 10.45 -12.29 -11.56
C GLY A 106 9.03 -11.99 -12.04
N PHE A 107 8.68 -10.71 -12.21
CA PHE A 107 7.39 -10.22 -12.73
C PHE A 107 7.52 -9.56 -14.11
N GLU A 108 8.64 -9.78 -14.78
CA GLU A 108 8.89 -9.22 -16.10
C GLU A 108 8.14 -9.99 -17.19
N VAL A 109 7.72 -9.24 -18.21
CA VAL A 109 7.45 -9.78 -19.54
C VAL A 109 8.54 -9.28 -20.50
N ASP A 110 8.65 -9.93 -21.65
CA ASP A 110 9.66 -9.61 -22.64
C ASP A 110 9.57 -8.14 -23.08
N ASP A 111 10.73 -7.46 -23.09
CA ASP A 111 10.93 -6.07 -23.51
C ASP A 111 10.06 -5.03 -22.79
N HIS A 112 9.61 -5.31 -21.55
CA HIS A 112 8.65 -4.45 -20.86
C HIS A 112 9.16 -3.02 -20.63
N GLU A 113 10.44 -2.82 -20.31
CA GLU A 113 11.04 -1.50 -20.10
C GLU A 113 11.16 -0.71 -21.42
N GLU A 114 11.71 -1.35 -22.46
CA GLU A 114 11.90 -0.72 -23.78
C GLU A 114 10.58 -0.24 -24.39
N ARG A 115 9.50 -0.96 -24.07
CA ARG A 115 8.14 -0.68 -24.55
C ARG A 115 7.33 0.22 -23.63
N GLY A 116 7.91 0.64 -22.50
CA GLY A 116 7.24 1.47 -21.51
C GLY A 116 5.96 0.83 -20.98
N LEU A 117 5.97 -0.48 -20.76
CA LEU A 117 4.83 -1.17 -20.17
C LEU A 117 4.69 -0.83 -18.67
N PRO A 118 3.47 -0.75 -18.13
CA PRO A 118 3.25 -0.45 -16.72
C PRO A 118 4.01 -1.42 -15.79
N PRO A 119 4.75 -0.92 -14.78
CA PRO A 119 5.47 -1.78 -13.86
C PRO A 119 4.50 -2.64 -13.04
N VAL A 120 4.91 -3.89 -12.81
CA VAL A 120 4.20 -4.84 -11.95
C VAL A 120 4.97 -5.03 -10.65
N PHE A 121 4.34 -4.75 -9.51
CA PHE A 121 5.03 -4.69 -8.22
C PHE A 121 4.13 -5.17 -7.08
N THR A 122 4.72 -5.64 -5.98
CA THR A 122 3.99 -6.10 -4.78
C THR A 122 4.24 -5.22 -3.56
N THR A 123 5.23 -4.34 -3.64
CA THR A 123 5.75 -3.52 -2.54
C THR A 123 6.15 -2.15 -3.11
N VAL A 124 5.89 -1.09 -2.37
CA VAL A 124 6.33 0.28 -2.71
C VAL A 124 7.68 0.55 -2.04
N PRO A 125 8.71 1.08 -2.74
CA PRO A 125 9.99 1.40 -2.12
C PRO A 125 9.86 2.47 -1.02
N THR A 126 10.06 2.08 0.23
CA THR A 126 10.06 2.99 1.40
C THR A 126 10.79 2.35 2.58
N GLU A 127 11.37 3.19 3.45
CA GLU A 127 11.91 2.77 4.76
C GLU A 127 10.90 2.98 5.89
N GLU A 128 9.80 3.70 5.62
CA GLU A 128 8.75 3.94 6.60
C GLU A 128 8.02 2.64 6.91
N LYS A 129 7.72 2.39 8.19
CA LYS A 129 6.90 1.25 8.60
C LYS A 129 5.42 1.50 8.25
N ILE A 130 5.12 1.44 6.97
CA ILE A 130 3.78 1.55 6.40
C ILE A 130 3.46 0.33 5.54
N VAL A 131 2.18 0.01 5.43
CA VAL A 131 1.64 -0.96 4.48
C VAL A 131 0.41 -0.36 3.78
N PHE A 132 0.00 -0.95 2.67
CA PHE A 132 -1.11 -0.48 1.85
C PHE A 132 -2.23 -1.52 1.82
N LEU A 133 -3.38 -1.23 2.44
CA LEU A 133 -4.56 -2.08 2.31
C LEU A 133 -5.22 -1.85 0.95
N THR A 134 -5.34 -2.92 0.18
CA THR A 134 -6.05 -2.95 -1.09
C THR A 134 -7.18 -3.97 -1.04
N ILE A 135 -8.33 -3.67 -1.65
CA ILE A 135 -9.50 -4.55 -1.61
C ILE A 135 -10.08 -4.71 -3.01
N ASP A 136 -10.16 -5.95 -3.48
CA ASP A 136 -10.58 -6.27 -4.85
C ASP A 136 -12.06 -6.65 -4.92
N ASP A 137 -12.58 -6.64 -6.14
CA ASP A 137 -13.92 -7.01 -6.58
C ASP A 137 -15.03 -5.99 -6.28
N GLY A 138 -15.80 -6.22 -5.22
CA GLY A 138 -17.00 -5.44 -4.89
C GLY A 138 -18.27 -6.26 -4.65
N ALA A 139 -18.16 -7.55 -4.32
CA ALA A 139 -19.33 -8.39 -4.05
C ALA A 139 -20.09 -7.93 -2.80
N GLU A 140 -19.42 -7.85 -1.65
CA GLU A 140 -20.00 -7.40 -0.38
C GLU A 140 -20.08 -5.86 -0.28
N LYS A 141 -21.26 -5.35 0.08
CA LYS A 141 -21.54 -3.90 0.19
C LYS A 141 -21.88 -3.50 1.64
N ASP A 142 -21.03 -3.85 2.60
CA ASP A 142 -21.25 -3.60 4.05
C ASP A 142 -21.14 -2.09 4.42
N PRO A 143 -22.25 -1.37 4.70
CA PRO A 143 -22.17 0.05 5.04
C PRO A 143 -21.48 0.30 6.39
N ALA A 144 -21.44 -0.70 7.29
CA ALA A 144 -20.74 -0.60 8.55
C ALA A 144 -19.22 -0.70 8.39
N PHE A 145 -18.73 -1.39 7.36
CA PHE A 145 -17.32 -1.35 6.98
C PHE A 145 -16.89 0.07 6.57
N LEU A 146 -17.66 0.74 5.69
CA LEU A 146 -17.37 2.14 5.31
C LEU A 146 -17.31 3.08 6.52
N ARG A 147 -18.23 2.91 7.48
CA ARG A 147 -18.23 3.68 8.73
C ARG A 147 -17.00 3.38 9.58
N MET A 148 -16.68 2.10 9.78
CA MET A 148 -15.52 1.67 10.56
C MET A 148 -14.22 2.30 10.02
N MET A 149 -13.94 2.14 8.73
CA MET A 149 -12.72 2.68 8.12
C MET A 149 -12.67 4.21 8.20
N SER A 150 -13.81 4.88 8.00
CA SER A 150 -13.93 6.34 8.08
C SER A 150 -13.75 6.89 9.50
N GLU A 151 -14.31 6.24 10.52
CA GLU A 151 -14.15 6.63 11.93
C GLU A 151 -12.72 6.38 12.41
N LEU A 152 -12.11 5.29 11.95
CA LEU A 152 -10.74 4.93 12.26
C LEU A 152 -9.72 5.70 11.41
N LYS A 153 -10.14 6.51 10.44
CA LYS A 153 -9.28 7.27 9.51
C LYS A 153 -8.25 6.39 8.79
N VAL A 154 -8.61 5.15 8.49
CA VAL A 154 -7.72 4.19 7.83
C VAL A 154 -7.90 4.34 6.32
N PRO A 155 -6.88 4.75 5.57
CA PRO A 155 -6.93 4.76 4.12
C PRO A 155 -6.90 3.32 3.58
N TYR A 156 -7.51 3.12 2.42
CA TYR A 156 -7.42 1.90 1.64
C TYR A 156 -7.71 2.23 0.18
N THR A 157 -7.34 1.31 -0.69
CA THR A 157 -7.52 1.40 -2.14
C THR A 157 -8.45 0.28 -2.59
N ALA A 158 -9.40 0.56 -3.49
CA ALA A 158 -10.33 -0.45 -4.00
C ALA A 158 -10.09 -0.71 -5.49
N PHE A 159 -10.10 -1.98 -5.91
CA PHE A 159 -10.08 -2.39 -7.32
C PHE A 159 -11.43 -3.03 -7.65
N LEU A 160 -12.17 -2.45 -8.59
CA LEU A 160 -13.56 -2.79 -8.82
C LEU A 160 -13.77 -3.58 -10.12
N SER A 161 -14.65 -4.57 -10.06
CA SER A 161 -15.11 -5.36 -11.21
C SER A 161 -16.59 -5.05 -11.52
N ASP A 162 -16.91 -4.58 -12.73
CA ASP A 162 -18.27 -4.10 -13.06
C ASP A 162 -19.37 -5.15 -12.80
N TYR A 163 -19.09 -6.42 -13.12
CA TYR A 163 -20.07 -7.50 -12.95
C TYR A 163 -20.60 -7.65 -11.51
N LEU A 164 -19.85 -7.17 -10.51
CA LEU A 164 -20.25 -7.14 -9.10
C LEU A 164 -20.73 -5.76 -8.66
N VAL A 165 -20.04 -4.70 -9.07
CA VAL A 165 -20.36 -3.36 -8.56
C VAL A 165 -21.62 -2.77 -9.17
N LYS A 166 -22.06 -3.27 -10.34
CA LYS A 166 -23.31 -2.85 -10.99
C LYS A 166 -24.57 -3.11 -10.17
N GLU A 167 -24.50 -4.00 -9.17
CA GLU A 167 -25.59 -4.25 -8.25
C GLU A 167 -25.84 -3.07 -7.29
N ASP A 168 -24.80 -2.29 -6.97
CA ASP A 168 -24.92 -1.09 -6.14
C ASP A 168 -23.75 -0.12 -6.37
N TYR A 169 -23.82 0.64 -7.46
CA TYR A 169 -22.87 1.74 -7.69
C TYR A 169 -22.93 2.83 -6.59
N GLY A 170 -24.06 2.95 -5.88
CA GLY A 170 -24.25 3.94 -4.82
C GLY A 170 -23.39 3.66 -3.60
N TYR A 171 -23.15 2.39 -3.26
CA TYR A 171 -22.22 2.00 -2.21
C TYR A 171 -20.79 2.49 -2.50
N PHE A 172 -20.30 2.25 -3.71
CA PHE A 172 -18.95 2.67 -4.10
C PHE A 172 -18.84 4.19 -4.32
N LYS A 173 -19.92 4.88 -4.71
CA LYS A 173 -19.93 6.35 -4.68
C LYS A 173 -19.72 6.88 -3.27
N LYS A 174 -20.42 6.33 -2.27
CA LYS A 174 -20.22 6.68 -0.85
C LYS A 174 -18.80 6.35 -0.36
N MET A 175 -18.18 5.31 -0.92
CA MET A 175 -16.78 4.95 -0.65
C MET A 175 -15.83 6.03 -1.22
N GLN A 176 -16.02 6.44 -2.47
CA GLN A 176 -15.27 7.54 -3.10
C GLN A 176 -15.43 8.86 -2.33
N ASP A 177 -16.65 9.20 -1.90
CA ASP A 177 -16.93 10.43 -1.14
C ASP A 177 -16.20 10.47 0.22
N ARG A 178 -15.69 9.33 0.68
CA ARG A 178 -14.88 9.19 1.90
C ARG A 178 -13.37 9.25 1.64
N GLY A 179 -12.96 9.52 0.40
CA GLY A 179 -11.57 9.68 0.00
C GLY A 179 -10.87 8.40 -0.47
N VAL A 180 -11.63 7.31 -0.65
CA VAL A 180 -11.11 6.04 -1.16
C VAL A 180 -10.95 6.13 -2.67
N THR A 181 -9.80 5.68 -3.17
CA THR A 181 -9.56 5.59 -4.61
C THR A 181 -10.21 4.33 -5.17
N LEU A 182 -10.91 4.46 -6.30
CA LEU A 182 -11.53 3.36 -7.03
C LEU A 182 -10.75 3.09 -8.32
N ASN A 183 -10.20 1.89 -8.45
CA ASN A 183 -9.31 1.47 -9.53
C ASN A 183 -9.89 0.29 -10.31
N ASN A 184 -9.21 -0.08 -11.40
CA ASN A 184 -9.72 -1.02 -12.39
C ASN A 184 -9.40 -2.48 -12.03
N HIS A 185 -10.41 -3.35 -12.04
CA HIS A 185 -10.26 -4.80 -11.89
C HIS A 185 -10.97 -5.60 -13.00
N THR A 186 -11.04 -5.05 -14.22
CA THR A 186 -11.76 -5.57 -15.39
C THR A 186 -13.29 -5.48 -15.32
N LEU A 187 -13.98 -5.77 -16.42
CA LEU A 187 -15.44 -5.76 -16.44
C LEU A 187 -16.00 -7.04 -15.81
N HIS A 188 -15.45 -8.20 -16.17
CA HIS A 188 -16.05 -9.50 -15.89
C HIS A 188 -15.15 -10.45 -15.09
N HIS A 189 -14.00 -9.97 -14.62
CA HIS A 189 -13.01 -10.77 -13.89
C HIS A 189 -12.58 -12.07 -14.62
N PRO A 190 -12.27 -12.05 -15.93
CA PRO A 190 -11.78 -13.24 -16.61
C PRO A 190 -10.30 -13.49 -16.33
N TYR A 191 -9.85 -14.72 -16.56
CA TYR A 191 -8.42 -15.02 -16.66
C TYR A 191 -7.86 -14.40 -17.96
N LEU A 192 -7.27 -13.21 -17.86
CA LEU A 192 -6.83 -12.41 -19.01
C LEU A 192 -5.89 -13.12 -19.97
N PRO A 193 -4.88 -13.92 -19.53
CA PRO A 193 -3.98 -14.61 -20.45
C PRO A 193 -4.66 -15.65 -21.37
N ALA A 194 -5.90 -16.07 -21.07
CA ALA A 194 -6.68 -16.93 -21.99
C ALA A 194 -7.42 -16.14 -23.08
N LEU A 195 -7.42 -14.81 -23.03
CA LEU A 195 -8.07 -13.96 -24.01
C LEU A 195 -7.07 -13.45 -25.06
N SER A 196 -7.57 -13.16 -26.26
CA SER A 196 -6.81 -12.40 -27.25
C SER A 196 -6.54 -10.98 -26.75
N TYR A 197 -5.54 -10.30 -27.33
CA TYR A 197 -5.27 -8.88 -27.03
C TYR A 197 -6.54 -8.02 -27.03
N SER A 198 -7.38 -8.13 -28.06
CA SER A 198 -8.61 -7.35 -28.15
C SER A 198 -9.64 -7.74 -27.07
N GLY A 199 -9.62 -8.98 -26.60
CA GLY A 199 -10.40 -9.42 -25.44
C GLY A 199 -9.94 -8.75 -24.17
N GLN A 200 -8.63 -8.76 -23.91
CA GLN A 200 -8.04 -8.12 -22.73
C GLN A 200 -8.26 -6.59 -22.76
N GLU A 201 -8.08 -5.95 -23.91
CA GLU A 201 -8.35 -4.53 -24.10
C GLU A 201 -9.82 -4.19 -23.84
N ARG A 202 -10.77 -5.01 -24.32
CA ARG A 202 -12.20 -4.81 -24.02
C ARG A 202 -12.50 -4.84 -22.53
N GLU A 203 -11.89 -5.76 -21.79
CA GLU A 203 -12.04 -5.88 -20.34
C GLU A 203 -11.47 -4.65 -19.61
N ILE A 204 -10.25 -4.24 -19.93
CA ILE A 204 -9.56 -3.16 -19.24
C ILE A 204 -10.15 -1.79 -19.62
N CYS A 205 -10.22 -1.46 -20.91
CA CYS A 205 -10.77 -0.19 -21.39
C CYS A 205 -12.29 -0.10 -21.13
N GLY A 206 -12.99 -1.24 -21.11
CA GLY A 206 -14.38 -1.30 -20.72
C GLY A 206 -14.59 -0.83 -19.29
N MET A 207 -13.81 -1.37 -18.35
CA MET A 207 -13.90 -0.96 -16.96
C MET A 207 -13.45 0.50 -16.74
N GLN A 208 -12.47 1.00 -17.53
CA GLN A 208 -12.13 2.42 -17.54
C GLN A 208 -13.34 3.31 -17.85
N ARG A 209 -14.15 2.95 -18.85
CA ARG A 209 -15.37 3.69 -19.20
C ARG A 209 -16.40 3.64 -18.08
N VAL A 210 -16.65 2.46 -17.50
CA VAL A 210 -17.57 2.32 -16.37
C VAL A 210 -17.15 3.22 -15.20
N ILE A 211 -15.89 3.16 -14.77
CA ILE A 211 -15.41 3.96 -13.64
C ILE A 211 -15.51 5.47 -13.95
N GLN A 212 -15.16 5.88 -15.17
CA GLN A 212 -15.32 7.27 -15.59
C GLN A 212 -16.79 7.73 -15.56
N GLU A 213 -17.71 6.94 -16.10
CA GLU A 213 -19.14 7.26 -16.17
C GLU A 213 -19.79 7.30 -14.78
N ARG A 214 -19.43 6.38 -13.89
CA ARG A 214 -20.05 6.25 -12.55
C ARG A 214 -19.40 7.14 -11.50
N TYR A 215 -18.10 7.38 -11.61
CA TYR A 215 -17.28 7.98 -10.55
C TYR A 215 -16.42 9.16 -11.02
N GLY A 216 -16.50 9.53 -12.30
CA GLY A 216 -16.04 10.82 -12.83
C GLY A 216 -14.61 10.87 -13.36
N LYS A 217 -13.72 9.95 -12.99
CA LYS A 217 -12.32 9.95 -13.45
C LYS A 217 -11.86 8.53 -13.79
N ARG A 218 -11.11 8.39 -14.91
CA ARG A 218 -10.41 7.15 -15.24
C ARG A 218 -9.25 6.91 -14.27
N PRO A 219 -9.16 5.75 -13.61
CA PRO A 219 -8.00 5.38 -12.81
C PRO A 219 -6.78 5.14 -13.70
N THR A 220 -5.60 5.36 -13.13
CA THR A 220 -4.30 5.04 -13.73
C THR A 220 -3.71 3.76 -13.15
N VAL A 221 -4.44 3.07 -12.27
CA VAL A 221 -4.01 1.86 -11.59
C VAL A 221 -4.99 0.73 -11.93
N PHE A 222 -4.44 -0.43 -12.25
CA PHE A 222 -5.19 -1.62 -12.63
C PHE A 222 -4.57 -2.84 -11.98
N ARG A 223 -5.40 -3.77 -11.51
CA ARG A 223 -4.95 -5.07 -11.03
C ARG A 223 -5.58 -6.17 -11.89
N PRO A 224 -4.80 -7.10 -12.47
CA PRO A 224 -5.37 -8.21 -13.22
C PRO A 224 -6.03 -9.24 -12.29
N PRO A 225 -7.18 -9.81 -12.68
CA PRO A 225 -7.80 -10.94 -11.98
C PRO A 225 -6.80 -12.06 -11.70
N TYR A 226 -6.89 -12.64 -10.50
CA TYR A 226 -6.00 -13.70 -10.02
C TYR A 226 -4.51 -13.30 -9.91
N GLY A 227 -4.18 -12.02 -10.14
CA GLY A 227 -2.81 -11.54 -10.26
C GLY A 227 -2.07 -12.04 -11.51
N ASN A 228 -2.80 -12.59 -12.48
CA ASN A 228 -2.21 -13.27 -13.63
C ASN A 228 -2.32 -12.41 -14.89
N TYR A 229 -1.21 -12.30 -15.62
CA TYR A 229 -1.12 -11.44 -16.79
C TYR A 229 -0.09 -11.97 -17.78
N ASP A 230 -0.14 -11.44 -19.00
CA ASP A 230 0.88 -11.66 -20.01
C ASP A 230 1.27 -10.33 -20.66
N GLU A 231 2.13 -10.40 -21.68
CA GLU A 231 2.55 -9.23 -22.45
C GLU A 231 1.34 -8.47 -23.05
N ASN A 232 0.34 -9.18 -23.57
CA ASN A 232 -0.86 -8.55 -24.11
C ASN A 232 -1.65 -7.82 -23.01
N THR A 233 -1.64 -8.33 -21.77
CA THR A 233 -2.29 -7.66 -20.64
C THR A 233 -1.67 -6.30 -20.37
N LEU A 234 -0.34 -6.24 -20.28
CA LEU A 234 0.34 -4.99 -19.97
C LEU A 234 0.30 -4.00 -21.14
N ARG A 235 0.32 -4.49 -22.39
CA ARG A 235 0.08 -3.65 -23.56
C ARG A 235 -1.32 -3.04 -23.55
N ALA A 236 -2.34 -3.87 -23.35
CA ALA A 236 -3.72 -3.41 -23.27
C ALA A 236 -3.91 -2.43 -22.10
N ALA A 237 -3.29 -2.69 -20.95
CA ALA A 237 -3.28 -1.76 -19.82
C ALA A 237 -2.70 -0.40 -20.22
N ARG A 238 -1.51 -0.36 -20.84
CA ARG A 238 -0.89 0.87 -21.36
C ARG A 238 -1.80 1.62 -22.33
N ASP A 239 -2.34 0.89 -23.31
CA ASP A 239 -3.20 1.47 -24.36
C ASP A 239 -4.54 1.98 -23.77
N CYS A 240 -4.97 1.45 -22.63
CA CYS A 240 -6.13 1.91 -21.85
C CYS A 240 -5.79 3.00 -20.80
N GLY A 241 -4.57 3.54 -20.77
CA GLY A 241 -4.17 4.64 -19.89
C GLY A 241 -3.87 4.21 -18.45
N ILE A 242 -3.41 2.98 -18.26
CA ILE A 242 -2.88 2.50 -16.97
C ILE A 242 -1.39 2.81 -16.89
N ASP A 243 -0.98 3.34 -15.74
CA ASP A 243 0.40 3.64 -15.41
C ASP A 243 1.00 2.59 -14.46
N HIS A 244 0.20 1.93 -13.62
CA HIS A 244 0.69 1.05 -12.55
C HIS A 244 -0.13 -0.24 -12.41
N VAL A 245 0.56 -1.37 -12.19
CA VAL A 245 -0.07 -2.69 -11.96
C VAL A 245 0.38 -3.28 -10.61
N PRO A 246 -0.22 -2.83 -9.48
CA PRO A 246 0.09 -3.39 -8.18
C PRO A 246 -0.55 -4.78 -8.02
N LEU A 247 0.26 -5.73 -7.57
CA LEU A 247 -0.16 -7.01 -7.01
C LEU A 247 -0.07 -6.92 -5.48
N TRP A 248 0.29 -8.00 -4.80
CA TRP A 248 0.33 -8.05 -3.33
C TRP A 248 1.45 -8.96 -2.81
N SER A 249 1.93 -8.67 -1.60
CA SER A 249 2.88 -9.48 -0.84
C SER A 249 2.16 -10.40 0.16
N GLU A 250 1.03 -9.95 0.71
CA GLU A 250 0.19 -10.70 1.65
C GLU A 250 -1.28 -10.60 1.27
N GLU A 251 -2.05 -11.58 1.74
CA GLU A 251 -3.50 -11.53 1.68
C GLU A 251 -4.10 -11.72 3.07
N VAL A 252 -5.08 -10.88 3.42
CA VAL A 252 -5.79 -10.93 4.69
C VAL A 252 -7.26 -11.33 4.50
N PHE A 253 -7.66 -12.34 5.27
CA PHE A 253 -9.01 -12.88 5.29
C PHE A 253 -9.72 -12.57 6.61
N ALA A 254 -10.99 -12.95 6.69
CA ALA A 254 -11.79 -12.79 7.91
C ALA A 254 -11.45 -13.80 9.02
N ASP A 255 -10.55 -14.74 8.79
CA ASP A 255 -10.10 -15.75 9.75
C ASP A 255 -8.56 -15.94 9.78
N HIS A 256 -7.86 -15.78 8.66
CA HIS A 256 -6.41 -16.02 8.54
C HIS A 256 -5.66 -14.96 7.70
N TRP A 257 -4.34 -15.17 7.54
CA TRP A 257 -3.45 -14.42 6.67
C TRP A 257 -2.65 -15.40 5.81
N GLU A 258 -2.45 -15.04 4.55
CA GLU A 258 -1.53 -15.71 3.64
C GLU A 258 -0.37 -14.78 3.27
N TYR A 259 0.79 -15.39 2.99
CA TYR A 259 2.04 -14.67 2.76
C TYR A 259 2.72 -15.23 1.52
N ARG A 260 3.22 -14.33 0.68
CA ARG A 260 4.08 -14.69 -0.45
C ARG A 260 5.48 -15.07 0.03
N GLU A 261 6.04 -14.27 0.94
CA GLU A 261 7.41 -14.42 1.40
C GLU A 261 7.54 -15.48 2.51
N TRP A 262 8.69 -16.15 2.52
CA TRP A 262 8.95 -17.32 3.37
C TRP A 262 8.99 -16.99 4.87
N ASP A 263 9.31 -15.76 5.22
CA ASP A 263 9.44 -15.28 6.60
C ASP A 263 8.09 -14.89 7.23
N ARG A 264 7.02 -14.86 6.41
CA ARG A 264 5.64 -14.61 6.83
C ARG A 264 5.49 -13.34 7.67
N SER A 265 6.27 -12.33 7.32
CA SER A 265 6.39 -11.06 8.05
C SER A 265 6.01 -9.90 7.16
N LEU A 266 5.48 -8.83 7.75
CA LEU A 266 5.22 -7.58 7.04
C LEU A 266 6.52 -6.80 6.88
N HIS A 267 6.71 -6.20 5.72
CA HIS A 267 7.82 -5.33 5.37
C HIS A 267 7.34 -3.89 5.06
N PRO A 268 8.22 -2.89 5.22
CA PRO A 268 7.97 -1.54 4.73
C PRO A 268 7.51 -1.54 3.28
N GLY A 269 6.36 -0.93 3.04
CA GLY A 269 5.80 -0.72 1.71
C GLY A 269 4.97 -1.87 1.17
N ASP A 270 4.74 -2.94 1.93
CA ASP A 270 3.97 -4.08 1.44
C ASP A 270 2.53 -3.70 1.07
N ILE A 271 2.09 -4.28 -0.04
CA ILE A 271 0.71 -4.18 -0.50
C ILE A 271 -0.04 -5.42 -0.03
N VAL A 272 -1.03 -5.21 0.82
CA VAL A 272 -1.87 -6.26 1.40
C VAL A 272 -3.17 -6.33 0.62
N LEU A 273 -3.49 -7.50 0.09
CA LEU A 273 -4.75 -7.79 -0.58
C LEU A 273 -5.82 -8.23 0.41
N SER A 274 -7.06 -7.84 0.12
CA SER A 274 -8.26 -8.50 0.60
C SER A 274 -9.35 -8.40 -0.47
N HIS A 275 -10.55 -8.90 -0.19
CA HIS A 275 -11.67 -8.88 -1.13
C HIS A 275 -12.93 -8.41 -0.44
N PHE A 276 -13.86 -7.81 -1.20
CA PHE A 276 -15.20 -7.47 -0.72
C PHE A 276 -16.03 -8.74 -0.51
N ARG A 277 -15.81 -9.45 0.60
CA ARG A 277 -16.42 -10.77 0.91
C ARG A 277 -17.12 -10.77 2.26
N GLY A 278 -18.28 -11.41 2.29
CA GLY A 278 -19.17 -11.52 3.45
C GLY A 278 -19.08 -12.86 4.16
N ARG A 279 -20.02 -13.09 5.09
CA ARG A 279 -20.06 -14.32 5.90
C ARG A 279 -20.21 -15.59 5.07
N ASP A 280 -20.96 -15.49 3.97
CA ASP A 280 -21.27 -16.63 3.11
C ASP A 280 -20.03 -17.12 2.35
N ASP A 281 -19.07 -16.23 2.08
CA ASP A 281 -17.83 -16.56 1.40
C ASP A 281 -16.69 -16.90 2.37
N TRP A 282 -16.51 -16.08 3.43
CA TRP A 282 -15.29 -16.11 4.28
C TRP A 282 -15.56 -16.38 5.76
N GLY A 283 -16.78 -16.77 6.13
CA GLY A 283 -17.14 -17.05 7.54
C GLY A 283 -17.10 -15.84 8.46
N GLY A 284 -16.83 -14.64 7.93
CA GLY A 284 -16.76 -13.40 8.68
C GLY A 284 -17.13 -12.19 7.82
N THR A 285 -17.30 -11.04 8.47
CA THR A 285 -17.68 -9.79 7.80
C THR A 285 -16.46 -9.01 7.33
N MET A 286 -16.66 -8.03 6.45
CA MET A 286 -15.65 -7.03 6.10
C MET A 286 -15.04 -6.34 7.34
N ARG A 287 -15.82 -6.17 8.41
CA ARG A 287 -15.32 -5.63 9.69
C ARG A 287 -14.45 -6.61 10.46
N ASP A 288 -14.70 -7.91 10.37
CA ASP A 288 -13.84 -8.95 10.95
C ASP A 288 -12.48 -8.98 10.24
N MET A 289 -12.49 -8.92 8.91
CA MET A 289 -11.27 -8.76 8.11
C MET A 289 -10.52 -7.48 8.49
N ALA A 290 -11.21 -6.33 8.52
CA ALA A 290 -10.58 -5.05 8.87
C ALA A 290 -9.98 -5.05 10.28
N ARG A 291 -10.66 -5.67 11.27
CA ARG A 291 -10.12 -5.84 12.62
C ARG A 291 -8.83 -6.65 12.62
N ARG A 292 -8.82 -7.80 11.95
CA ARG A 292 -7.62 -8.66 11.89
C ARG A 292 -6.47 -8.01 11.16
N PHE A 293 -6.76 -7.29 10.08
CA PHE A 293 -5.79 -6.47 9.40
C PHE A 293 -5.16 -5.46 10.37
N LEU A 294 -5.99 -4.59 10.96
CA LEU A 294 -5.56 -3.50 11.81
C LEU A 294 -4.86 -3.97 13.09
N ASP A 295 -5.33 -5.04 13.72
CA ASP A 295 -4.72 -5.60 14.92
C ASP A 295 -3.29 -6.11 14.64
N LYS A 296 -3.07 -6.80 13.51
CA LYS A 296 -1.73 -7.30 13.15
C LYS A 296 -0.79 -6.15 12.80
N VAL A 297 -1.16 -5.29 11.85
CA VAL A 297 -0.27 -4.21 11.37
C VAL A 297 0.10 -3.28 12.52
N THR A 298 -0.86 -2.92 13.39
CA THR A 298 -0.62 -2.06 14.56
C THR A 298 0.26 -2.76 15.60
N ALA A 299 0.08 -4.07 15.81
CA ALA A 299 0.91 -4.83 16.75
C ALA A 299 2.38 -4.90 16.31
N GLU A 300 2.62 -4.98 15.01
CA GLU A 300 3.95 -5.04 14.39
C GLU A 300 4.57 -3.66 14.15
N GLY A 301 3.85 -2.60 14.50
CA GLY A 301 4.33 -1.22 14.42
C GLY A 301 4.22 -0.59 13.04
N TYR A 302 3.33 -1.11 12.19
CA TYR A 302 3.02 -0.56 10.88
C TYR A 302 1.79 0.37 10.95
N ALA A 303 1.88 1.49 10.23
CA ALA A 303 0.73 2.30 9.90
C ALA A 303 0.17 1.93 8.52
N VAL A 304 -1.04 2.40 8.21
CA VAL A 304 -1.70 2.15 6.93
C VAL A 304 -1.70 3.44 6.12
N ALA A 305 -1.08 3.40 4.94
CA ALA A 305 -1.03 4.51 4.00
C ALA A 305 -1.94 4.25 2.79
N ARG A 306 -2.27 5.31 2.05
CA ARG A 306 -3.00 5.19 0.78
C ARG A 306 -2.00 4.92 -0.35
N LEU A 307 -2.28 3.91 -1.19
CA LEU A 307 -1.34 3.49 -2.22
C LEU A 307 -1.01 4.62 -3.21
N GLU A 308 -2.03 5.36 -3.68
CA GLU A 308 -1.86 6.39 -4.70
C GLU A 308 -1.10 7.63 -4.21
N ASP A 309 -0.90 7.77 -2.91
CA ASP A 309 -0.03 8.83 -2.37
C ASP A 309 1.45 8.56 -2.67
N TYR A 310 1.79 7.32 -3.05
CA TYR A 310 3.14 6.85 -3.35
C TYR A 310 3.34 6.43 -4.83
N LEU A 311 2.30 6.50 -5.67
CA LEU A 311 2.35 6.20 -7.11
C LEU A 311 2.31 7.47 -7.97
#